data_AF-A0A7U9CRP0-F1
#
_entry.id   AF-A0A7U9CRP0-F1
#
_cell.length_a   1.000
_cell.length_b   1.000
_cell.length_c   1.000
_cell.angle_alpha   90.00
_cell.angle_beta   90.00
_cell.angle_gamma   90.00
#
_symmetry.space_group_name_H-M   'P 1'
#
loop_
_entity.id
_entity.type
_entity.pdbx_description
1 polymer ?
#
loop_
_entity_poly.entity_id
_entity_poly.type
_entity_poly.pdbx_seq_one_letter_code
_entity_poly.pdbx_strand_id
1 'polypeptide(L)'
;MSDQKHHLREAVIEAIMDMAQHLPLDCQMFVITCRPGKADFDLVLPSPAANLNNALDALRRQGLSIDGDNAYKRDLLDSVVGALALGAQNSNPPPTGHWGQRFWDIGREERGLHEELVAALKLTRENLRACQATIHLAGYFDPAYVNDAQAAMAVADAALAKAGA
;
A
#
# COMPACT_ATOMS: atom_id res chain seq x y z
N MET A 1 -3.78 10.26 36.67
CA MET A 1 -2.83 9.80 35.64
C MET A 1 -2.00 10.94 35.05
N SER A 2 -2.58 12.15 34.83
CA SER A 2 -1.79 13.35 34.45
C SER A 2 -0.63 13.62 35.42
N ASP A 3 -0.88 13.47 36.72
CA ASP A 3 0.11 13.81 37.75
C ASP A 3 1.31 12.86 37.73
N GLN A 4 1.11 11.59 37.44
CA GLN A 4 2.21 10.61 37.33
C GLN A 4 3.09 10.88 36.10
N LYS A 5 2.46 11.18 34.95
CA LYS A 5 3.20 11.55 33.73
C LYS A 5 3.94 12.87 33.93
N HIS A 6 3.34 13.83 34.63
CA HIS A 6 3.95 15.10 34.96
C HIS A 6 5.15 14.93 35.91
N HIS A 7 5.00 14.18 37.01
CA HIS A 7 6.11 13.90 37.93
C HIS A 7 7.27 13.18 37.23
N LEU A 8 6.98 12.18 36.38
CA LEU A 8 8.02 11.51 35.60
C LEU A 8 8.73 12.49 34.65
N ARG A 9 7.98 13.38 34.00
CA ARG A 9 8.55 14.38 33.11
C ARG A 9 9.54 15.30 33.83
N GLU A 10 9.17 15.83 34.99
CA GLU A 10 10.06 16.70 35.78
C GLU A 10 11.31 15.94 36.23
N ALA A 11 11.16 14.72 36.76
CA ALA A 11 12.30 13.89 37.16
C ALA A 11 13.24 13.57 35.99
N VAL A 12 12.69 13.32 34.80
CA VAL A 12 13.49 13.09 33.59
C VAL A 12 14.20 14.38 33.16
N ILE A 13 13.55 15.55 33.22
CA ILE A 13 14.19 16.83 32.87
C ILE A 13 15.38 17.12 33.79
N GLU A 14 15.23 16.87 35.09
CA GLU A 14 16.32 17.02 36.07
C GLU A 14 17.50 16.08 35.73
N ALA A 15 17.23 14.81 35.46
CA ALA A 15 18.27 13.83 35.13
C ALA A 15 18.91 14.02 33.74
N ILE A 16 18.18 14.61 32.79
CA ILE A 16 18.66 14.86 31.42
C ILE A 16 19.89 15.76 31.43
N MET A 17 19.98 16.73 32.35
CA MET A 17 21.11 17.64 32.44
C MET A 17 22.42 16.90 32.72
N ASP A 18 22.38 15.91 33.61
CA ASP A 18 23.56 15.10 33.95
C ASP A 18 23.94 14.15 32.80
N MET A 19 22.96 13.51 32.17
CA MET A 19 23.21 12.63 31.01
C MET A 19 23.79 13.40 29.81
N ALA A 20 23.32 14.62 29.58
CA ALA A 20 23.76 15.46 28.48
C ALA A 20 25.25 15.83 28.58
N GLN A 21 25.83 15.89 29.78
CA GLN A 21 27.26 16.17 29.98
C GLN A 21 28.17 15.07 29.40
N HIS A 22 27.65 13.86 29.21
CA HIS A 22 28.38 12.72 28.68
C HIS A 22 28.12 12.49 27.18
N LEU A 23 27.25 13.29 26.56
CA LEU A 23 26.93 13.15 25.14
C LEU A 23 28.08 13.75 24.30
N PRO A 24 28.61 13.02 23.31
CA PRO A 24 29.52 13.62 22.35
C PRO A 24 28.86 14.80 21.63
N LEU A 25 29.70 15.73 21.16
CA LEU A 25 29.25 16.81 20.28
C LEU A 25 28.46 16.23 19.10
N ASP A 26 27.43 16.96 18.66
CA ASP A 26 26.54 16.61 17.55
C ASP A 26 25.62 15.39 17.74
N CYS A 27 25.62 14.76 18.92
CA CYS A 27 24.67 13.71 19.24
C CYS A 27 23.28 14.28 19.57
N GLN A 28 22.24 13.55 19.16
CA GLN A 28 20.87 13.82 19.56
C GLN A 28 20.44 12.83 20.64
N MET A 29 19.78 13.31 21.70
CA MET A 29 19.27 12.49 22.78
C MET A 29 17.75 12.41 22.73
N PHE A 30 17.22 11.22 22.99
CA PHE A 30 15.79 10.95 23.05
C PHE A 30 15.50 10.13 24.31
N VAL A 31 14.57 10.60 25.14
CA VAL A 31 13.98 9.78 26.20
C VAL A 31 12.57 9.38 25.76
N ILE A 32 12.34 8.07 25.64
CA ILE A 32 11.06 7.50 25.25
C ILE A 32 10.62 6.56 26.36
N THR A 33 9.45 6.83 26.93
CA THR A 33 8.74 5.87 27.78
C THR A 33 7.41 5.60 27.13
N CYS A 34 7.09 4.32 26.92
CA CYS A 34 5.85 3.90 26.28
C CYS A 34 5.18 2.81 27.08
N ARG A 35 3.85 2.75 26.98
CA ARG A 35 3.09 1.61 27.47
C ARG A 35 2.81 0.67 26.30
N PRO A 36 3.17 -0.62 26.40
CA PRO A 36 2.86 -1.57 25.35
C PRO A 36 1.37 -1.56 24.99
N GLY A 37 1.06 -1.33 23.72
CA GLY A 37 -0.30 -1.37 23.16
C GLY A 37 -1.24 -0.23 23.54
N LYS A 38 -0.79 0.81 24.27
CA LYS A 38 -1.64 1.95 24.65
C LYS A 38 -0.85 3.26 24.65
N ALA A 39 -1.40 4.29 24.01
CA ALA A 39 -0.80 5.62 23.96
C ALA A 39 -1.04 6.48 25.22
N ASP A 40 -1.79 5.96 26.21
CA ASP A 40 -2.26 6.74 27.37
C ASP A 40 -1.15 7.16 28.34
N PHE A 41 0.05 6.59 28.20
CA PHE A 41 1.21 6.94 29.01
C PHE A 41 2.43 7.40 28.20
N ASP A 42 2.37 7.39 26.87
CA ASP A 42 3.56 7.64 26.04
C ASP A 42 4.13 9.04 26.29
N LEU A 43 5.41 9.10 26.65
CA LEU A 43 6.18 10.33 26.87
C LEU A 43 7.43 10.26 25.98
N VAL A 44 7.60 11.28 25.15
CA VAL A 44 8.73 11.45 24.23
C VAL A 44 9.36 12.81 24.52
N LEU A 45 10.62 12.81 24.94
CA LEU A 45 11.40 14.01 25.25
C LEU A 45 12.67 14.02 24.38
N PRO A 46 12.61 14.67 23.20
CA PRO A 46 13.78 14.89 22.35
C PRO A 46 14.61 16.11 22.81
N SER A 47 15.91 16.12 22.51
CA SER A 47 16.70 17.35 22.59
C SER A 47 16.19 18.43 21.60
N PRO A 48 16.44 19.73 21.82
CA PRO A 48 15.78 20.82 21.06
C PRO A 48 15.92 20.75 19.52
N ALA A 49 17.06 20.26 19.02
CA ALA A 49 17.32 20.11 17.59
C ALA A 49 17.19 18.65 17.11
N ALA A 50 16.58 17.77 17.90
CA ALA A 50 16.48 16.36 17.56
C ALA A 50 15.48 16.11 16.43
N ASN A 51 15.82 15.17 15.55
CA ASN A 51 14.94 14.72 14.47
C ASN A 51 14.48 13.29 14.75
N LEU A 52 13.17 13.05 14.87
CA LEU A 52 12.63 11.72 15.14
C LEU A 52 12.99 10.69 14.06
N ASN A 53 13.27 11.11 12.82
CA ASN A 53 13.78 10.21 11.78
C ASN A 53 15.15 9.64 12.15
N ASN A 54 16.03 10.44 12.75
CA ASN A 54 17.33 9.95 13.21
C ASN A 54 17.19 8.92 14.33
N ALA A 55 16.20 9.09 15.21
CA ALA A 55 15.88 8.10 16.24
C ALA A 55 15.38 6.79 15.62
N LEU A 56 14.48 6.86 14.64
CA LEU A 56 14.02 5.68 13.89
C LEU A 56 15.19 4.98 13.19
N ASP A 57 16.07 5.72 12.52
CA ASP A 57 17.24 5.15 11.86
C ASP A 57 18.20 4.48 12.86
N ALA A 58 18.38 5.06 14.04
CA ALA A 58 19.15 4.45 15.12
C ALA A 58 18.51 3.14 15.61
N LEU A 59 17.20 3.12 15.81
CA LEU A 59 16.46 1.91 16.17
C LEU A 59 16.59 0.81 15.09
N ARG A 60 16.53 1.18 13.80
CA ARG A 60 16.72 0.22 12.69
C ARG A 60 18.12 -0.37 12.69
N ARG A 61 19.16 0.44 12.91
CA ARG A 61 20.54 -0.06 13.07
C ARG A 61 20.71 -0.98 14.29
N GLN A 62 19.80 -0.91 15.26
CA GLN A 62 19.81 -1.71 16.50
C GLN A 62 18.76 -2.85 16.50
N GLY A 63 18.25 -3.23 15.33
CA GLY A 63 17.40 -4.43 15.20
C GLY A 63 15.90 -4.18 15.11
N LEU A 64 15.45 -2.92 14.98
CA LEU A 64 14.08 -2.64 14.53
C LEU A 64 13.92 -3.13 13.08
N SER A 65 13.48 -4.38 12.93
CA SER A 65 13.25 -5.03 11.64
C SER A 65 12.05 -4.42 10.93
N ILE A 66 12.03 -4.48 9.59
CA ILE A 66 10.83 -4.20 8.79
C ILE A 66 9.71 -5.23 9.04
N ASP A 67 10.06 -6.46 9.44
CA ASP A 67 9.12 -7.55 9.67
C ASP A 67 8.39 -7.45 11.03
N GLY A 68 8.86 -6.59 11.93
CA GLY A 68 8.22 -6.39 13.23
C GLY A 68 6.88 -5.65 13.12
N ASP A 69 5.92 -6.01 13.98
CA ASP A 69 4.62 -5.33 14.07
C ASP A 69 4.75 -4.00 14.83
N ASN A 70 4.61 -2.88 14.12
CA ASN A 70 4.46 -1.57 14.73
C ASN A 70 3.40 -0.74 13.99
N ALA A 71 2.73 0.16 14.74
CA ALA A 71 1.61 0.95 14.23
C ALA A 71 2.02 1.83 13.04
N TYR A 72 3.19 2.47 13.09
CA TYR A 72 3.68 3.33 12.00
C TYR A 72 3.73 2.62 10.65
N LYS A 73 4.19 1.36 10.62
CA LYS A 73 4.19 0.57 9.38
C LYS A 73 2.80 0.16 8.95
N ARG A 74 1.93 -0.23 9.88
CA ARG A 74 0.54 -0.58 9.56
C ARG A 74 -0.16 0.61 8.92
N ASP A 75 -0.06 1.78 9.53
CA ASP A 75 -0.64 3.02 9.00
C ASP A 75 -0.06 3.40 7.63
N LEU A 76 1.26 3.22 7.43
CA LEU A 76 1.91 3.44 6.13
C LEU A 76 1.40 2.46 5.06
N LEU A 77 1.31 1.17 5.39
CA LEU A 77 0.82 0.15 4.46
C LEU A 77 -0.67 0.36 4.15
N ASP A 78 -1.48 0.68 5.14
CA ASP A 78 -2.90 1.02 4.95
C ASP A 78 -3.04 2.24 4.03
N SER A 79 -2.19 3.25 4.20
CA SER A 79 -2.15 4.42 3.31
C SER A 79 -1.75 4.05 1.88
N VAL A 80 -0.79 3.14 1.69
CA VAL A 80 -0.37 2.64 0.38
C VAL A 80 -1.49 1.85 -0.29
N VAL A 81 -2.12 0.92 0.44
CA VAL A 81 -3.25 0.12 -0.04
C VAL A 81 -4.42 1.03 -0.42
N GLY A 82 -4.72 2.03 0.42
CA GLY A 82 -5.74 3.04 0.14
C GLY A 82 -5.44 3.82 -1.14
N ALA A 83 -4.20 4.30 -1.33
CA ALA A 83 -3.81 5.01 -2.53
C ALA A 83 -3.97 4.15 -3.80
N LEU A 84 -3.53 2.89 -3.77
CA LEU A 84 -3.72 1.94 -4.88
C LEU A 84 -5.20 1.72 -5.21
N ALA A 85 -6.04 1.52 -4.19
CA ALA A 85 -7.47 1.29 -4.37
C ALA A 85 -8.17 2.52 -4.96
N LEU A 86 -7.85 3.71 -4.47
CA LEU A 86 -8.38 4.97 -4.97
C LEU A 86 -7.90 5.26 -6.40
N GLY A 87 -6.66 4.91 -6.70
CA GLY A 87 -6.07 4.96 -8.04
C GLY A 87 -6.84 4.09 -9.03
N ALA A 88 -7.05 2.82 -8.68
CA ALA A 88 -7.86 1.92 -9.49
C ALA A 88 -9.28 2.46 -9.73
N GLN A 89 -9.86 3.13 -8.74
CA GLN A 89 -11.19 3.76 -8.86
C GLN A 89 -11.16 5.12 -9.58
N ASN A 90 -9.98 5.65 -9.96
CA ASN A 90 -9.79 7.01 -10.47
C ASN A 90 -10.47 8.07 -9.60
N SER A 91 -10.31 7.98 -8.29
CA SER A 91 -10.98 8.86 -7.33
C SER A 91 -9.99 9.40 -6.32
N ASN A 92 -10.28 10.58 -5.76
CA ASN A 92 -9.49 11.22 -4.70
C ASN A 92 -7.97 11.21 -4.95
N PRO A 93 -7.51 11.79 -6.07
CA PRO A 93 -6.08 11.87 -6.34
C PRO A 93 -5.36 12.62 -5.21
N PRO A 94 -4.16 12.18 -4.80
CA PRO A 94 -3.36 12.90 -3.82
C PRO A 94 -3.04 14.34 -4.29
N PRO A 95 -2.81 15.29 -3.36
CA PRO A 95 -2.32 16.62 -3.73
C PRO A 95 -0.98 16.57 -4.46
N THR A 96 -0.71 17.56 -5.30
CA THR A 96 0.56 17.68 -6.02
C THR A 96 1.77 17.63 -5.06
N GLY A 97 2.73 16.77 -5.36
CA GLY A 97 3.94 16.57 -4.54
C GLY A 97 3.74 15.65 -3.33
N HIS A 98 2.53 15.13 -3.10
CA HIS A 98 2.30 14.14 -2.05
C HIS A 98 2.98 12.81 -2.39
N TRP A 99 3.68 12.21 -1.42
CA TRP A 99 4.42 10.96 -1.59
C TRP A 99 3.56 9.79 -2.10
N GLY A 100 2.26 9.82 -1.76
CA GLY A 100 1.28 8.82 -2.16
C GLY A 100 0.91 8.81 -3.65
N GLN A 101 1.26 9.87 -4.41
CA GLN A 101 0.90 10.01 -5.82
C GLN A 101 1.31 8.79 -6.64
N ARG A 102 2.55 8.33 -6.47
CA ARG A 102 3.07 7.16 -7.18
C ARG A 102 2.20 5.91 -7.00
N PHE A 103 1.69 5.68 -5.80
CA PHE A 103 0.86 4.50 -5.52
C PHE A 103 -0.54 4.64 -6.10
N TRP A 104 -1.09 5.86 -6.12
CA TRP A 104 -2.34 6.15 -6.82
C TRP A 104 -2.19 5.94 -8.32
N ASP A 105 -1.10 6.43 -8.92
CA ASP A 105 -0.82 6.27 -10.36
C ASP A 105 -0.72 4.79 -10.73
N ILE A 106 0.00 3.97 -9.95
CA ILE A 106 0.07 2.51 -10.16
C ILE A 106 -1.34 1.91 -10.19
N GLY A 107 -2.20 2.25 -9.23
CA GLY A 107 -3.57 1.75 -9.20
C GLY A 107 -4.35 2.14 -10.47
N ARG A 108 -4.19 3.37 -10.95
CA ARG A 108 -4.88 3.87 -12.14
C ARG A 108 -4.35 3.22 -13.42
N GLU A 109 -3.04 3.07 -13.55
CA GLU A 109 -2.41 2.42 -14.70
C GLU A 109 -2.80 0.94 -14.79
N GLU A 110 -2.70 0.20 -13.68
CA GLU A 110 -3.10 -1.21 -13.63
C GLU A 110 -4.57 -1.41 -13.98
N ARG A 111 -5.45 -0.51 -13.48
CA ARG A 111 -6.87 -0.57 -13.85
C ARG A 111 -7.10 -0.24 -15.33
N GLY A 112 -6.37 0.74 -15.88
CA GLY A 112 -6.43 1.08 -17.30
C GLY A 112 -6.05 -0.10 -18.18
N LEU A 113 -4.92 -0.75 -17.89
CA LEU A 113 -4.48 -1.94 -18.61
C LEU A 113 -5.49 -3.10 -18.50
N HIS A 114 -6.08 -3.30 -17.32
CA HIS A 114 -7.12 -4.30 -17.12
C HIS A 114 -8.36 -4.01 -17.98
N GLU A 115 -8.81 -2.76 -18.03
CA GLU A 115 -9.97 -2.33 -18.83
C GLU A 115 -9.72 -2.52 -20.33
N GLU A 116 -8.51 -2.18 -20.81
CA GLU A 116 -8.09 -2.42 -22.19
C GLU A 116 -8.04 -3.91 -22.54
N LEU A 117 -7.49 -4.75 -21.66
CA LEU A 117 -7.42 -6.20 -21.86
C LEU A 117 -8.82 -6.83 -21.92
N VAL A 118 -9.73 -6.40 -21.04
CA VAL A 118 -11.13 -6.84 -21.05
C VAL A 118 -11.81 -6.44 -22.35
N ALA A 119 -11.61 -5.20 -22.81
CA ALA A 119 -12.18 -4.73 -24.07
C ALA A 119 -11.65 -5.53 -25.27
N ALA A 120 -10.35 -5.79 -25.31
CA ALA A 120 -9.72 -6.61 -26.35
C ALA A 120 -10.27 -8.04 -26.35
N LEU A 121 -10.42 -8.67 -25.17
CA LEU A 121 -10.96 -10.02 -25.05
C LEU A 121 -12.43 -10.09 -25.52
N LYS A 122 -13.26 -9.10 -25.16
CA LYS A 122 -14.65 -9.00 -25.65
C LYS A 122 -14.68 -8.94 -27.17
N LEU A 123 -13.85 -8.08 -27.77
CA LEU A 123 -13.76 -7.94 -29.22
C LEU A 123 -13.32 -9.23 -29.90
N THR A 124 -12.26 -9.88 -29.42
CA THR A 124 -11.76 -11.15 -29.98
C THR A 124 -12.79 -12.26 -29.86
N ARG A 125 -13.48 -12.35 -28.71
CA ARG A 125 -14.55 -13.33 -28.49
C ARG A 125 -15.71 -13.13 -29.47
N GLU A 126 -16.17 -11.89 -29.66
CA GLU A 126 -17.26 -11.61 -30.60
C GLU A 126 -16.85 -11.84 -32.06
N ASN A 127 -15.61 -11.50 -32.43
CA ASN A 127 -15.08 -11.82 -33.74
C ASN A 127 -15.05 -13.34 -34.00
N LEU A 128 -14.65 -14.14 -33.01
CA LEU A 128 -14.66 -15.60 -33.13
C LEU A 128 -16.08 -16.15 -33.32
N ARG A 129 -17.05 -15.63 -32.56
CA ARG A 129 -18.47 -15.96 -32.71
C ARG A 129 -18.98 -15.62 -34.11
N ALA A 130 -18.67 -14.41 -34.60
CA ALA A 130 -19.07 -13.97 -35.94
C ALA A 130 -18.45 -14.84 -37.04
N CYS A 131 -17.16 -15.16 -36.93
CA CYS A 131 -16.47 -16.07 -37.86
C CYS A 131 -17.14 -17.45 -37.89
N GLN A 132 -17.45 -18.05 -36.73
CA GLN A 132 -18.19 -19.32 -36.68
C GLN A 132 -19.54 -19.22 -37.40
N ALA A 133 -20.30 -18.16 -37.17
CA ALA A 133 -21.60 -17.96 -37.82
C ALA A 133 -21.46 -17.85 -39.34
N THR A 134 -20.46 -17.12 -39.83
CA THR A 134 -20.20 -16.98 -41.28
C THR A 134 -19.77 -18.30 -41.91
N ILE A 135 -18.87 -19.06 -41.27
CA ILE A 135 -18.40 -20.36 -41.77
C ILE A 135 -19.58 -21.34 -41.86
N HIS A 136 -20.44 -21.36 -40.84
CA HIS A 136 -21.64 -22.17 -40.83
C HIS A 136 -22.61 -21.80 -41.97
N LEU A 137 -22.86 -20.50 -42.20
CA LEU A 137 -23.68 -20.01 -43.30
C LEU A 137 -23.10 -20.35 -44.68
N ALA A 138 -21.78 -20.37 -44.81
CA ALA A 138 -21.08 -20.72 -46.05
C ALA A 138 -21.10 -22.24 -46.35
N GLY A 139 -21.73 -23.05 -45.50
CA GLY A 139 -21.87 -24.50 -45.70
C GLY A 139 -20.63 -25.32 -45.34
N TYR A 140 -19.63 -24.70 -44.72
CA TYR A 140 -18.44 -25.39 -44.21
C TYR A 140 -18.70 -25.85 -42.77
N PHE A 141 -18.59 -27.16 -42.52
CA PHE A 141 -18.81 -27.74 -41.19
C PHE A 141 -17.71 -28.75 -40.87
N ASP A 142 -16.62 -28.27 -40.32
CA ASP A 142 -15.64 -29.12 -39.64
C ASP A 142 -16.02 -29.16 -38.14
N PRO A 143 -16.52 -30.30 -37.62
CA PRO A 143 -16.90 -30.41 -36.21
C PRO A 143 -15.76 -30.14 -35.24
N ALA A 144 -14.51 -30.45 -35.61
CA ALA A 144 -13.36 -30.22 -34.75
C ALA A 144 -13.13 -28.71 -34.56
N TYR A 145 -13.11 -27.96 -35.66
CA TYR A 145 -13.03 -26.49 -35.62
C TYR A 145 -14.16 -25.86 -34.80
N VAL A 146 -15.40 -26.34 -34.97
CA VAL A 146 -16.56 -25.81 -34.23
C VAL A 146 -16.40 -26.04 -32.72
N ASN A 147 -16.01 -27.24 -32.32
CA ASN A 147 -15.80 -27.60 -30.92
C ASN A 147 -14.68 -26.78 -30.28
N ASP A 148 -13.55 -26.62 -30.98
CA ASP A 148 -12.39 -25.88 -30.48
C ASP A 148 -12.71 -24.39 -30.29
N ALA A 149 -13.41 -23.78 -31.24
CA ALA A 149 -13.79 -22.38 -31.12
C ALA A 149 -14.90 -22.16 -30.08
N GLN A 150 -15.82 -23.11 -29.88
CA GLN A 150 -16.76 -23.07 -28.75
C GLN A 150 -16.04 -23.18 -27.40
N ALA A 151 -15.05 -24.08 -27.29
CA ALA A 151 -14.24 -24.21 -26.08
C ALA A 151 -13.46 -22.91 -25.80
N ALA A 152 -12.87 -22.28 -26.81
CA ALA A 152 -12.17 -21.00 -26.67
C ALA A 152 -13.10 -19.87 -26.22
N MET A 153 -14.32 -19.78 -26.78
CA MET A 153 -15.31 -18.81 -26.32
C MET A 153 -15.73 -19.07 -24.87
N ALA A 154 -15.89 -20.33 -24.46
CA ALA A 154 -16.21 -20.66 -23.07
C ALA A 154 -15.11 -20.24 -22.09
N VAL A 155 -13.83 -20.37 -22.47
CA VAL A 155 -12.70 -19.83 -21.69
C VAL A 155 -12.74 -18.32 -21.59
N ALA A 156 -13.01 -17.63 -22.72
CA ALA A 156 -13.12 -16.17 -22.74
C ALA A 156 -14.29 -15.68 -21.85
N ASP A 157 -15.46 -16.32 -21.96
CA ASP A 157 -16.65 -15.99 -21.18
C ASP A 157 -16.39 -16.20 -19.67
N ALA A 158 -15.68 -17.27 -19.29
CA ALA A 158 -15.29 -17.50 -17.90
C ALA A 158 -14.30 -16.45 -17.37
N ALA A 159 -13.38 -15.96 -18.19
CA ALA A 159 -12.45 -14.89 -17.82
C ALA A 159 -13.16 -13.53 -17.68
N LEU A 160 -14.05 -13.19 -18.61
CA LEU A 160 -14.86 -11.97 -18.57
C LEU A 160 -15.76 -11.93 -17.33
N ALA A 161 -16.40 -13.05 -17.00
CA ALA A 161 -17.21 -13.18 -15.79
C ALA A 161 -16.40 -12.88 -14.51
N LYS A 162 -15.15 -13.36 -14.42
CA LYS A 162 -14.25 -13.05 -13.29
C LYS A 162 -13.83 -11.58 -13.24
N ALA A 163 -13.73 -10.92 -14.39
CA ALA A 163 -13.44 -9.49 -14.49
C ALA A 163 -14.65 -8.59 -14.19
N GLY A 164 -15.84 -9.17 -13.99
CA GLY A 164 -17.09 -8.42 -13.79
C GLY A 164 -17.58 -7.72 -15.07
N ALA A 165 -17.26 -8.30 -16.24
CA ALA A 165 -17.42 -7.67 -17.55
C ALA A 165 -18.35 -8.46 -18.48
#